data_AF-A0AAW0RNF1-F1
#
_entry.id   AF-A0AAW0RNF1-F1
#
_cell.length_a   1.000
_cell.length_b   1.000
_cell.length_c   1.000
_cell.angle_alpha   90.00
_cell.angle_beta   90.00
_cell.angle_gamma   90.00
#
_symmetry.space_group_name_H-M   'P 1'
#
loop_
_entity.id
_entity.type
_entity.pdbx_description
1 polymer ?
#
loop_
_entity_poly.entity_id
_entity_poly.type
_entity_poly.pdbx_seq_one_letter_code
_entity_poly.pdbx_strand_id
1 'polypeptide(L)'
;MNTPIDDFSISTDLNAVADRLREITPEAQFRYEATHSSKCFCSMKHDTLDTKSITERRSTIKSSDYWKQEAIHLKTVFANVVFDQLLKQCTTDSADNTDNTDNTVNTDNTDNTVNTDNTVNTDNTVNTDNTVNTDNTVNTDNIDWQKVTQLYKRRFARQGLDSEELEKHRRTIETEEYWQHEEECLKHFAQIDQENHYARLWRKLNPPEAKR
;
A
#
# COMPACT_ATOMS: atom_id res chain seq x y z
N MET A 1 64.10 -50.10 34.09
CA MET A 1 63.46 -48.94 34.74
C MET A 1 63.48 -47.79 33.75
N ASN A 2 62.37 -47.05 33.72
CA ASN A 2 62.17 -45.69 33.21
C ASN A 2 61.53 -45.53 31.81
N THR A 3 60.29 -45.06 31.90
CA THR A 3 59.29 -44.61 30.91
C THR A 3 59.72 -43.38 30.11
N PRO A 4 59.18 -43.15 28.90
CA PRO A 4 59.22 -41.84 28.26
C PRO A 4 58.16 -40.94 28.87
N ILE A 5 58.54 -39.71 29.22
CA ILE A 5 57.65 -38.65 29.70
C ILE A 5 57.02 -38.00 28.46
N ASP A 6 55.74 -38.27 28.24
CA ASP A 6 54.89 -37.44 27.38
C ASP A 6 54.71 -36.09 28.06
N ASP A 7 55.34 -35.05 27.52
CA ASP A 7 55.09 -33.67 27.90
C ASP A 7 54.30 -32.98 26.78
N PHE A 8 53.02 -33.36 26.64
CA PHE A 8 52.05 -32.50 25.96
C PHE A 8 51.72 -31.35 26.90
N SER A 9 52.58 -30.34 26.91
CA SER A 9 52.21 -29.01 27.40
C SER A 9 51.12 -28.45 26.47
N ILE A 10 49.88 -28.76 26.80
CA ILE A 10 48.70 -28.12 26.23
C ILE A 10 48.78 -26.66 26.66
N SER A 11 49.23 -25.80 25.74
CA SER A 11 49.19 -24.35 25.91
C SER A 11 47.75 -23.95 26.23
N THR A 12 47.50 -23.58 27.48
CA THR A 12 46.23 -23.06 28.00
C THR A 12 45.93 -21.64 27.52
N ASP A 13 46.61 -21.16 26.48
CA ASP A 13 46.30 -19.89 25.86
C ASP A 13 45.11 -20.05 24.92
N LEU A 14 43.92 -20.04 25.53
CA LEU A 14 42.62 -20.04 24.85
C LEU A 14 42.54 -18.94 23.78
N ASN A 15 43.27 -17.82 23.93
CA ASN A 15 43.31 -16.76 22.94
C ASN A 15 44.13 -17.17 21.72
N ALA A 16 45.29 -17.80 21.91
CA ALA A 16 46.10 -18.33 20.80
C ALA A 16 45.37 -19.43 20.01
N VAL A 17 44.56 -20.25 20.69
CA VAL A 17 43.70 -21.25 20.03
C VAL A 17 42.55 -20.58 19.28
N ALA A 18 41.92 -19.57 19.87
CA ALA A 18 40.85 -18.79 19.23
C ALA A 18 41.33 -18.02 17.99
N ASP A 19 42.55 -17.49 18.03
CA ASP A 19 43.15 -16.76 16.92
C ASP A 19 43.52 -17.70 15.77
N ARG A 20 44.04 -18.90 16.08
CA ARG A 20 44.24 -19.97 15.07
C ARG A 20 42.92 -20.43 14.46
N LEU A 21 41.86 -20.58 15.23
CA LEU A 21 40.55 -20.97 14.70
C LEU A 21 39.96 -19.90 13.77
N ARG A 22 40.21 -18.60 14.04
CA ARG A 22 39.85 -17.48 13.17
C ARG A 22 40.67 -17.42 11.87
N GLU A 23 41.92 -17.87 11.86
CA GLU A 23 42.72 -17.99 10.63
C GLU A 23 42.28 -19.15 9.74
N ILE A 24 41.92 -20.30 10.34
CA ILE A 24 41.58 -21.53 9.60
C ILE A 24 40.13 -21.48 9.09
N THR A 25 39.27 -20.72 9.77
CA THR A 25 37.87 -20.54 9.42
C THR A 25 37.62 -19.04 9.26
N PRO A 26 37.84 -18.45 8.07
CA PRO A 26 37.37 -17.10 7.83
C PRO A 26 35.86 -17.13 8.06
N GLU A 27 35.40 -16.51 9.15
CA GLU A 27 33.98 -16.28 9.36
C GLU A 27 33.45 -15.69 8.07
N ALA A 28 32.43 -16.32 7.49
CA ALA A 28 31.76 -15.77 6.34
C ALA A 28 31.28 -14.38 6.77
N GLN A 29 32.01 -13.34 6.36
CA GLN A 29 31.55 -11.96 6.43
C GLN A 29 30.40 -11.85 5.46
N PHE A 30 29.24 -12.33 5.88
CA PHE A 30 27.99 -11.88 5.30
C PHE A 30 27.90 -10.40 5.65
N ARG A 31 28.45 -9.56 4.76
CA ARG A 31 28.08 -8.16 4.68
C ARG A 31 26.59 -8.15 4.37
N TYR A 32 25.75 -8.27 5.38
CA TYR A 32 24.35 -7.87 5.31
C TYR A 32 24.28 -6.33 5.34
N GLU A 33 25.07 -5.67 4.49
CA GLU A 33 24.72 -4.36 3.96
C GLU A 33 23.80 -4.60 2.76
N ALA A 34 22.73 -5.36 2.96
CA ALA A 34 21.62 -5.26 2.04
C ALA A 34 21.11 -3.82 2.23
N THR A 35 21.50 -2.92 1.33
CA THR A 35 20.75 -1.70 1.09
C THR A 35 19.39 -2.16 0.58
N HIS A 36 18.50 -2.49 1.51
CA HIS A 36 17.15 -2.88 1.20
C HIS A 36 16.51 -1.67 0.49
N SER A 37 15.87 -1.89 -0.66
CA SER A 37 15.08 -0.83 -1.32
C SER A 37 14.09 -0.24 -0.31
N SER A 38 13.76 1.05 -0.46
CA SER A 38 12.81 1.76 0.40
C SER A 38 11.49 0.99 0.50
N LYS A 39 11.08 0.34 -0.60
CA LYS A 39 9.91 -0.54 -0.66
C LYS A 39 10.02 -1.73 0.29
N CYS A 40 11.20 -2.36 0.36
CA CYS A 40 11.45 -3.50 1.24
C CYS A 40 11.44 -3.05 2.71
N PHE A 41 12.10 -1.93 3.03
CA PHE A 41 12.05 -1.37 4.38
C PHE A 41 10.63 -1.05 4.83
N CYS A 42 9.86 -0.34 4.00
CA CYS A 42 8.46 0.00 4.28
C CYS A 42 7.61 -1.26 4.45
N SER A 43 7.80 -2.27 3.59
CA SER A 43 7.08 -3.55 3.71
C SER A 43 7.32 -4.23 5.06
N MET A 44 8.59 -4.35 5.49
CA MET A 44 8.93 -4.93 6.80
C MET A 44 8.31 -4.16 7.95
N LYS A 45 8.27 -2.82 7.88
CA LYS A 45 7.64 -1.99 8.90
C LYS A 45 6.13 -2.13 8.90
N HIS A 46 5.51 -2.23 7.72
CA HIS A 46 4.06 -2.38 7.60
C HIS A 46 3.60 -3.69 8.20
N ASP A 47 4.40 -4.75 8.10
CA ASP A 47 4.05 -6.05 8.68
C ASP A 47 4.09 -6.05 10.22
N THR A 48 4.75 -5.06 10.84
CA THR A 48 4.79 -4.89 12.30
C THR A 48 3.73 -3.92 12.84
N LEU A 49 3.03 -3.18 11.96
CA LEU A 49 2.11 -2.10 12.33
C LEU A 49 0.70 -2.41 11.88
N ASP A 50 -0.29 -1.93 12.63
CA ASP A 50 -1.68 -2.01 12.21
C ASP A 50 -1.96 -1.05 11.03
N THR A 51 -2.88 -1.42 10.14
CA THR A 51 -3.29 -0.65 8.96
C THR A 51 -3.74 0.77 9.32
N LYS A 52 -4.39 0.94 10.48
CA LYS A 52 -4.78 2.26 10.98
C LYS A 52 -3.56 3.10 11.34
N SER A 53 -2.61 2.54 12.09
CA SER A 53 -1.37 3.23 12.47
C SER A 53 -0.51 3.63 11.27
N ILE A 54 -0.45 2.76 10.25
CA ILE A 54 0.21 3.06 8.97
C ILE A 54 -0.47 4.27 8.31
N THR A 55 -1.80 4.25 8.21
CA THR A 55 -2.56 5.33 7.58
C THR A 55 -2.39 6.66 8.32
N GLU A 56 -2.39 6.64 9.66
CA GLU A 56 -2.15 7.83 10.49
C GLU A 56 -0.75 8.40 10.26
N ARG A 57 0.30 7.56 10.28
CA ARG A 57 1.68 7.99 10.01
C ARG A 57 1.83 8.56 8.60
N ARG A 58 1.27 7.89 7.59
CA ARG A 58 1.33 8.38 6.20
C ARG A 58 0.62 9.72 6.00
N SER A 59 -0.42 10.01 6.78
CA SER A 59 -1.13 11.29 6.70
C SER A 59 -0.24 12.51 7.00
N THR A 60 0.90 12.31 7.66
CA THR A 60 1.86 13.39 7.95
C THR A 60 2.83 13.68 6.80
N ILE A 61 2.83 12.87 5.73
CA ILE A 61 3.68 13.08 4.56
C ILE A 61 3.22 14.34 3.83
N LYS A 62 4.12 15.31 3.69
CA LYS A 62 3.85 16.62 3.04
C LYS A 62 4.16 16.65 1.55
N SER A 63 4.85 15.64 1.02
CA SER A 63 5.24 15.58 -0.40
C SER A 63 4.02 15.54 -1.31
N SER A 64 3.88 16.53 -2.19
CA SER A 64 2.79 16.56 -3.18
C SER A 64 2.93 15.43 -4.20
N ASP A 65 4.16 15.13 -4.60
CA ASP A 65 4.46 14.07 -5.58
C ASP A 65 4.08 12.67 -5.04
N TYR A 66 4.30 12.42 -3.75
CA TYR A 66 3.83 11.21 -3.09
C TYR A 66 2.32 11.01 -3.25
N TRP A 67 1.54 12.04 -2.90
CA TRP A 67 0.08 11.98 -2.97
C TRP A 67 -0.43 11.97 -4.41
N LYS A 68 0.30 12.57 -5.34
CA LYS A 68 0.00 12.48 -6.77
C LYS A 68 0.14 11.05 -7.28
N GLN A 69 1.25 10.38 -6.96
CA GLN A 69 1.46 8.98 -7.33
C GLN A 69 0.41 8.07 -6.69
N GLU A 70 0.11 8.26 -5.40
CA GLU A 70 -0.95 7.54 -4.69
C GLU A 70 -2.31 7.71 -5.39
N ALA A 71 -2.70 8.95 -5.69
CA ALA A 71 -3.99 9.24 -6.30
C ALA A 71 -4.12 8.64 -7.71
N ILE A 72 -3.05 8.70 -8.51
CA ILE A 72 -3.02 8.10 -9.85
C ILE A 72 -3.14 6.57 -9.74
N HIS A 73 -2.42 5.95 -8.81
CA HIS A 73 -2.52 4.51 -8.58
C HIS A 73 -3.93 4.08 -8.18
N LEU A 74 -4.51 4.78 -7.19
CA LEU A 74 -5.88 4.53 -6.74
C LEU A 74 -6.92 4.72 -7.84
N LYS A 75 -6.72 5.70 -8.73
CA LYS A 75 -7.57 5.87 -9.92
C LYS A 75 -7.51 4.65 -10.82
N THR A 76 -6.32 4.13 -11.11
CA THR A 76 -6.13 2.93 -11.95
C THR A 76 -6.77 1.70 -11.32
N VAL A 77 -6.52 1.47 -10.03
CA VAL A 77 -7.13 0.36 -9.28
C VAL A 77 -8.65 0.47 -9.30
N PHE A 78 -9.20 1.68 -9.08
CA PHE A 78 -10.64 1.88 -9.09
C PHE A 78 -11.25 1.58 -10.45
N ALA A 79 -10.60 2.04 -11.53
CA ALA A 79 -11.03 1.74 -12.88
C ALA A 79 -11.05 0.21 -13.12
N ASN A 80 -9.97 -0.49 -12.77
CA ASN A 80 -9.89 -1.94 -12.94
C ASN A 80 -10.98 -2.68 -12.17
N VAL A 81 -11.22 -2.32 -10.90
CA VAL A 81 -12.29 -2.90 -10.08
C VAL A 81 -13.66 -2.71 -10.74
N VAL A 82 -13.95 -1.49 -11.22
CA VAL A 82 -15.23 -1.19 -11.87
C VAL A 82 -15.35 -1.97 -13.18
N PHE A 83 -14.28 -2.04 -13.98
CA PHE A 83 -14.27 -2.84 -15.21
C PHE A 83 -14.51 -4.32 -14.94
N ASP A 84 -13.86 -4.90 -13.93
CA ASP A 84 -14.04 -6.30 -13.54
C ASP A 84 -15.46 -6.59 -13.05
N GLN A 85 -16.07 -5.66 -12.31
CA GLN A 85 -17.46 -5.76 -11.87
C GLN A 85 -18.43 -5.75 -13.06
N LEU A 86 -18.23 -4.84 -14.02
CA LEU A 86 -19.04 -4.76 -15.23
C LEU A 86 -18.87 -6.02 -16.10
N LEU A 87 -17.65 -6.52 -16.24
CA LEU A 87 -17.38 -7.72 -17.02
C LEU A 87 -18.08 -8.96 -16.42
N LYS A 88 -18.09 -9.07 -15.09
CA LYS A 88 -18.82 -10.13 -14.38
C LYS A 88 -20.32 -10.05 -14.67
N GLN A 89 -20.93 -8.87 -14.59
CA GLN A 89 -22.35 -8.69 -14.90
C GLN A 89 -22.68 -9.15 -16.34
N CYS A 90 -21.88 -8.74 -17.32
CA CYS A 90 -22.10 -9.13 -18.73
C CYS A 90 -21.96 -10.64 -19.00
N THR A 91 -21.10 -11.32 -18.23
CA THR A 91 -20.89 -12.77 -18.38
C THR A 91 -21.92 -13.60 -17.64
N THR A 92 -22.47 -13.11 -16.52
CA THR A 92 -23.62 -13.73 -15.84
C THR A 92 -24.92 -13.55 -16.63
N ASP A 93 -25.14 -12.38 -17.24
CA ASP A 93 -26.34 -12.11 -18.04
C ASP A 93 -26.39 -12.95 -19.34
N SER A 94 -25.23 -13.41 -19.83
CA SER A 94 -25.12 -14.30 -20.99
C SER A 94 -25.45 -15.77 -20.65
N ALA A 95 -25.26 -16.19 -19.39
CA ALA A 95 -25.59 -17.54 -18.95
C ALA A 95 -27.10 -17.76 -18.76
N ASP A 96 -27.85 -16.72 -18.36
CA ASP A 96 -29.30 -16.77 -18.16
C ASP A 96 -30.11 -16.61 -19.46
N ASN A 97 -29.48 -16.30 -20.60
CA ASN A 97 -30.17 -16.16 -21.91
C ASN A 97 -30.01 -17.40 -22.81
N THR A 98 -29.79 -18.59 -22.24
CA THR A 98 -29.73 -19.86 -22.99
C THR A 98 -31.02 -20.69 -22.90
N ASP A 99 -32.01 -20.27 -22.11
CA ASP A 99 -33.24 -21.05 -21.83
C ASP A 99 -34.52 -20.45 -22.46
N ASN A 100 -34.43 -19.96 -23.70
CA ASN A 100 -35.63 -19.82 -24.54
C ASN A 100 -35.43 -20.53 -25.88
N THR A 101 -35.19 -21.84 -25.79
CA THR A 101 -35.45 -22.77 -26.88
C THR A 101 -36.94 -23.15 -26.79
N ASP A 102 -37.61 -23.18 -27.95
CA ASP A 102 -39.01 -23.54 -28.20
C ASP A 102 -40.08 -22.44 -28.00
N ASN A 103 -40.29 -21.66 -29.07
CA ASN A 103 -41.59 -21.75 -29.72
C ASN A 103 -41.48 -21.56 -31.24
N THR A 104 -41.79 -22.65 -31.94
CA THR A 104 -41.81 -22.82 -33.38
C THR A 104 -43.09 -22.22 -33.98
N VAL A 105 -42.93 -21.49 -35.09
CA VAL A 105 -43.86 -21.23 -36.20
C VAL A 105 -45.22 -20.58 -35.88
N ASN A 106 -45.39 -19.30 -36.28
CA ASN A 106 -46.49 -19.00 -37.20
C ASN A 106 -46.14 -17.85 -38.17
N THR A 107 -46.70 -18.01 -39.35
CA THR A 107 -46.36 -17.48 -40.67
C THR A 107 -47.05 -16.13 -40.95
N ASP A 108 -46.41 -15.33 -41.80
CA ASP A 108 -46.90 -14.21 -42.63
C ASP A 108 -47.67 -13.03 -41.99
N ASN A 109 -47.03 -11.85 -41.96
CA ASN A 109 -47.63 -10.68 -42.61
C ASN A 109 -46.62 -9.53 -42.89
N THR A 110 -46.29 -9.40 -44.18
CA THR A 110 -46.28 -8.18 -45.00
C THR A 110 -45.46 -6.95 -44.60
N ASP A 111 -44.49 -6.66 -45.48
CA ASP A 111 -43.86 -5.37 -45.82
C ASP A 111 -44.31 -4.13 -45.03
N ASN A 112 -43.34 -3.51 -44.34
CA ASN A 112 -43.31 -2.06 -44.27
C ASN A 112 -41.86 -1.54 -44.25
N THR A 113 -41.45 -1.09 -45.43
CA THR A 113 -40.53 -0.01 -45.79
C THR A 113 -39.64 0.61 -44.69
N VAL A 114 -38.34 0.60 -44.99
CA VAL A 114 -37.29 1.47 -44.44
C VAL A 114 -37.76 2.93 -44.37
N ASN A 115 -37.65 3.56 -43.20
CA ASN A 115 -37.46 5.01 -43.12
C ASN A 115 -36.64 5.42 -41.88
N THR A 116 -35.36 5.68 -42.14
CA THR A 116 -34.49 6.80 -41.71
C THR A 116 -34.75 7.53 -40.38
N ASP A 117 -33.67 7.62 -39.59
CA ASP A 117 -33.26 8.64 -38.61
C ASP A 117 -34.34 9.43 -37.84
N ASN A 118 -34.37 9.23 -36.51
CA ASN A 118 -34.70 10.32 -35.59
C ASN A 118 -33.79 10.31 -34.36
N THR A 119 -32.88 11.28 -34.41
CA THR A 119 -32.16 11.98 -33.33
C THR A 119 -32.88 12.06 -31.99
N VAL A 120 -32.09 11.85 -30.93
CA VAL A 120 -32.09 12.45 -29.57
C VAL A 120 -33.40 13.07 -29.08
N ASN A 121 -33.89 12.57 -27.94
CA ASN A 121 -34.58 13.43 -26.99
C ASN A 121 -34.14 13.13 -25.55
N THR A 122 -33.37 14.07 -25.02
CA THR A 122 -33.04 14.27 -23.60
C THR A 122 -34.23 15.01 -22.93
N ASP A 123 -34.18 15.09 -21.60
CA ASP A 123 -35.00 15.92 -20.67
C ASP A 123 -36.13 15.15 -19.99
N ASN A 124 -36.35 15.19 -18.66
CA ASN A 124 -35.78 15.90 -17.52
C ASN A 124 -36.36 15.17 -16.28
N THR A 125 -35.72 15.10 -15.10
CA THR A 125 -36.03 16.08 -14.05
C THR A 125 -35.00 16.11 -12.91
N VAL A 126 -34.65 17.35 -12.61
CA VAL A 126 -33.79 17.97 -11.60
C VAL A 126 -34.25 17.72 -10.15
N ASN A 127 -33.28 17.54 -9.22
CA ASN A 127 -33.25 18.40 -8.02
C ASN A 127 -31.82 18.62 -7.47
N THR A 128 -31.34 19.84 -7.71
CA THR A 128 -30.46 20.77 -6.95
C THR A 128 -30.52 20.54 -5.42
N ASP A 129 -29.48 20.70 -4.59
CA ASP A 129 -28.46 21.76 -4.43
C ASP A 129 -27.14 21.14 -3.91
N ASN A 130 -25.95 21.48 -4.41
CA ASN A 130 -25.26 22.73 -4.10
C ASN A 130 -24.29 23.11 -5.23
N THR A 131 -24.59 24.23 -5.88
CA THR A 131 -23.70 24.97 -6.77
C THR A 131 -22.87 25.97 -5.97
N VAL A 132 -21.66 26.23 -6.50
CA VAL A 132 -20.67 27.32 -6.30
C VAL A 132 -19.30 26.68 -6.05
N ASN A 133 -18.29 26.76 -6.93
CA ASN A 133 -17.86 27.93 -7.68
C ASN A 133 -17.12 27.54 -8.98
N THR A 134 -17.68 28.01 -10.10
CA THR A 134 -17.08 28.74 -11.25
C THR A 134 -15.57 28.65 -11.49
N ASP A 135 -15.20 28.34 -12.74
CA ASP A 135 -13.98 28.69 -13.46
C ASP A 135 -12.68 28.70 -12.67
N ASN A 136 -12.01 27.54 -12.64
CA ASN A 136 -10.55 27.55 -12.68
C ASN A 136 -10.15 26.71 -13.88
N THR A 137 -9.62 27.36 -14.91
CA THR A 137 -8.53 26.81 -15.71
C THR A 137 -7.62 26.08 -14.72
N VAL A 138 -7.65 24.74 -14.70
CA VAL A 138 -6.95 23.96 -13.68
C VAL A 138 -5.47 24.23 -13.88
N ASN A 139 -4.96 25.20 -13.13
CA ASN A 139 -3.54 25.40 -12.97
C ASN A 139 -3.08 24.13 -12.27
N THR A 140 -2.46 23.23 -13.03
CA THR A 140 -2.04 21.88 -12.60
C THR A 140 -1.21 21.92 -11.30
N ASP A 141 -0.69 23.08 -10.96
CA ASP A 141 0.17 23.38 -9.82
C ASP A 141 -0.58 23.57 -8.48
N ASN A 142 -1.92 23.62 -8.45
CA ASN A 142 -2.69 23.81 -7.20
C ASN A 142 -3.66 22.65 -6.87
N ILE A 143 -3.39 21.46 -7.40
CA ILE A 143 -4.19 20.28 -7.06
C ILE A 143 -3.77 19.76 -5.67
N ASP A 144 -4.72 19.77 -4.74
CA ASP A 144 -4.58 19.11 -3.45
C ASP A 144 -4.73 17.59 -3.61
N TRP A 145 -3.62 16.93 -3.91
CA TRP A 145 -3.57 15.48 -4.13
C TRP A 145 -3.95 14.65 -2.91
N GLN A 146 -3.82 15.21 -1.69
CA GLN A 146 -4.31 14.56 -0.47
C GLN A 146 -5.84 14.44 -0.52
N LYS A 147 -6.53 15.53 -0.86
CA LYS A 147 -8.00 15.50 -1.02
C LYS A 147 -8.43 14.54 -2.11
N VAL A 148 -7.74 14.52 -3.26
CA VAL A 148 -8.02 13.59 -4.35
C VAL A 148 -7.89 12.13 -3.89
N THR A 149 -6.83 11.81 -3.16
CA THR A 149 -6.62 10.48 -2.57
C THR A 149 -7.77 10.10 -1.62
N GLN A 150 -8.20 11.02 -0.76
CA GLN A 150 -9.32 10.79 0.15
C GLN A 150 -10.64 10.57 -0.59
N LEU A 151 -10.87 11.24 -1.72
CA LEU A 151 -12.05 11.00 -2.56
C LEU A 151 -12.07 9.58 -3.12
N TYR A 152 -10.93 9.07 -3.61
CA TYR A 152 -10.85 7.68 -4.07
C TYR A 152 -11.07 6.70 -2.93
N LYS A 153 -10.44 6.88 -1.77
CA LYS A 153 -10.67 6.04 -0.58
C LYS A 153 -12.17 5.96 -0.21
N ARG A 154 -12.88 7.10 -0.23
CA ARG A 154 -14.34 7.12 0.01
C ARG A 154 -15.13 6.40 -1.08
N ARG A 155 -14.71 6.46 -2.34
CA ARG A 155 -15.36 5.71 -3.44
C ARG A 155 -15.13 4.21 -3.31
N PHE A 156 -13.93 3.77 -2.95
CA PHE A 156 -13.63 2.37 -2.65
C PHE A 156 -14.51 1.83 -1.52
N ALA A 157 -14.63 2.59 -0.41
CA ALA A 157 -15.50 2.20 0.70
C ALA A 157 -16.97 2.02 0.29
N ARG A 158 -17.49 2.84 -0.65
CA ARG A 158 -18.85 2.68 -1.18
C ARG A 158 -19.02 1.42 -2.04
N GLN A 159 -17.95 0.95 -2.67
CA GLN A 159 -17.94 -0.30 -3.43
C GLN A 159 -17.75 -1.54 -2.54
N GLY A 160 -17.72 -1.37 -1.21
CA GLY A 160 -17.53 -2.46 -0.25
C GLY A 160 -16.08 -2.96 -0.16
N LEU A 161 -15.11 -2.22 -0.73
CA LEU A 161 -13.70 -2.57 -0.60
C LEU A 161 -13.14 -2.02 0.71
N ASP A 162 -12.58 -2.91 1.51
CA ASP A 162 -11.98 -2.58 2.81
C ASP A 162 -10.60 -1.91 2.68
N SER A 163 -10.18 -1.24 3.76
CA SER A 163 -8.86 -0.61 3.88
C SER A 163 -7.70 -1.60 3.68
N GLU A 164 -7.90 -2.87 4.04
CA GLU A 164 -6.89 -3.91 3.85
C GLU A 164 -6.67 -4.24 2.36
N GLU A 165 -7.75 -4.32 1.57
CA GLU A 165 -7.65 -4.53 0.12
C GLU A 165 -6.96 -3.35 -0.57
N LEU A 166 -7.21 -2.13 -0.10
CA LEU A 166 -6.53 -0.94 -0.61
C LEU A 166 -5.02 -1.00 -0.34
N GLU A 167 -4.61 -1.48 0.83
CA GLU A 167 -3.19 -1.64 1.17
C GLU A 167 -2.52 -2.72 0.31
N LYS A 168 -3.21 -3.83 0.01
CA LYS A 168 -2.70 -4.85 -0.92
C LYS A 168 -2.42 -4.25 -2.30
N HIS A 169 -3.36 -3.47 -2.84
CA HIS A 169 -3.15 -2.79 -4.11
C HIS A 169 -2.01 -1.78 -4.05
N ARG A 170 -1.84 -1.07 -2.93
CA ARG A 170 -0.75 -0.10 -2.79
C ARG A 170 0.63 -0.75 -2.82
N ARG A 171 0.77 -1.97 -2.30
CA ARG A 171 2.02 -2.75 -2.38
C ARG A 171 2.44 -3.08 -3.82
N THR A 172 1.55 -2.94 -4.81
CA THR A 172 1.88 -3.10 -6.23
C THR A 172 2.58 -1.88 -6.84
N ILE A 173 2.64 -0.74 -6.14
CA ILE A 173 3.43 0.42 -6.59
C ILE A 173 4.91 0.04 -6.62
N GLU A 174 5.57 0.19 -7.77
CA GLU A 174 7.00 -0.14 -7.96
C GLU A 174 7.92 1.08 -7.92
N THR A 175 7.37 2.30 -7.92
CA THR A 175 8.17 3.52 -7.94
C THR A 175 8.97 3.69 -6.66
N GLU A 176 10.30 3.68 -6.76
CA GLU A 176 11.19 3.80 -5.60
C GLU A 176 11.02 5.15 -4.87
N GLU A 177 10.87 6.26 -5.60
CA GLU A 177 10.68 7.61 -5.04
C GLU A 177 9.45 7.70 -4.12
N TYR A 178 8.39 6.97 -4.46
CA TYR A 178 7.20 6.88 -3.62
C TYR A 178 7.51 6.25 -2.27
N TRP A 179 8.26 5.14 -2.29
CA TRP A 179 8.62 4.41 -1.09
C TRP A 179 9.68 5.14 -0.25
N GLN A 180 10.53 5.97 -0.86
CA GLN A 180 11.50 6.82 -0.13
C GLN A 180 10.80 7.80 0.80
N HIS A 181 9.77 8.50 0.32
CA HIS A 181 8.99 9.41 1.17
C HIS A 181 8.30 8.69 2.33
N GLU A 182 7.85 7.46 2.11
CA GLU A 182 7.26 6.65 3.16
C GLU A 182 8.31 6.12 4.15
N GLU A 183 9.48 5.73 3.67
CA GLU A 183 10.61 5.30 4.50
C GLU A 183 11.06 6.44 5.42
N GLU A 184 11.25 7.64 4.88
CA GLU A 184 11.60 8.85 5.64
C GLU A 184 10.59 9.12 6.75
N CYS A 185 9.30 9.02 6.42
CA CYS A 185 8.21 9.16 7.37
C CYS A 185 8.30 8.11 8.50
N LEU A 186 8.46 6.84 8.14
CA LEU A 186 8.53 5.74 9.11
C LEU A 186 9.78 5.83 9.99
N LYS A 187 10.94 6.26 9.45
CA LYS A 187 12.16 6.52 10.23
C LYS A 187 11.95 7.64 11.24
N HIS A 188 11.31 8.73 10.83
CA HIS A 188 11.00 9.84 11.73
C HIS A 188 10.13 9.39 12.92
N PHE A 189 9.08 8.59 12.67
CA PHE A 189 8.26 8.04 13.75
C PHE A 189 9.01 7.04 14.62
N ALA A 190 9.88 6.20 14.05
CA ALA A 190 10.71 5.28 14.83
C ALA A 190 11.62 6.03 15.81
N GLN A 191 12.19 7.16 15.38
CA GLN A 191 12.99 8.03 16.25
C GLN A 191 12.14 8.64 17.37
N ILE A 192 10.97 9.19 17.05
CA ILE A 192 10.05 9.74 18.05
C ILE A 192 9.63 8.68 19.06
N ASP A 193 9.32 7.46 18.61
CA ASP A 193 8.93 6.34 19.47
C ASP A 193 10.08 5.97 20.43
N GLN A 194 11.33 5.98 19.95
CA GLN A 194 12.51 5.72 20.76
C GLN A 194 12.77 6.84 21.79
N GLU A 195 12.68 8.12 21.38
CA GLU A 195 12.80 9.27 22.30
C GLU A 195 11.72 9.23 23.38
N ASN A 196 10.48 8.93 23.01
CA ASN A 196 9.37 8.77 23.94
C ASN A 196 9.60 7.59 24.90
N HIS A 197 10.16 6.48 24.41
CA HIS A 197 10.53 5.34 25.23
C HIS A 197 11.57 5.72 26.29
N TYR A 198 12.67 6.39 25.89
CA TYR A 198 13.68 6.87 26.82
C TYR A 198 13.13 7.91 27.81
N ALA A 199 12.29 8.85 27.36
CA ALA A 199 11.65 9.82 28.24
C ALA A 199 10.74 9.18 29.29
N ARG A 200 10.08 8.06 28.96
CA ARG A 200 9.29 7.26 29.92
C ARG A 200 10.18 6.55 30.92
N LEU A 201 11.29 5.95 30.48
CA LEU A 201 12.25 5.29 31.38
C LEU A 201 12.91 6.30 32.32
N TRP A 202 13.33 7.45 31.80
CA TRP A 202 13.95 8.50 32.58
C TRP A 202 13.02 9.04 33.68
N ARG A 203 11.74 9.26 33.37
CA ARG A 203 10.72 9.66 34.38
C ARG A 203 10.48 8.60 35.46
N LYS A 204 10.60 7.31 35.12
CA LYS A 204 10.50 6.23 36.11
C LYS A 204 11.72 6.18 37.03
N LEU A 205 12.91 6.47 36.50
CA LEU A 205 14.16 6.47 37.26
C LEU A 205 14.33 7.73 38.12
N ASN A 206 13.78 8.87 37.68
CA ASN A 206 13.80 10.15 38.40
C ASN A 206 12.37 10.65 38.65
N PRO A 207 11.64 10.10 39.64
CA PRO A 207 10.34 10.61 40.01
C PRO A 207 10.49 12.06 40.49
N PRO A 208 9.59 12.99 40.08
CA PRO A 208 9.61 14.33 40.63
C PRO A 208 9.43 14.25 42.15
N GLU A 209 10.32 14.92 42.89
CA GLU A 209 10.21 15.01 44.36
C GLU A 209 8.80 15.48 44.70
N ALA A 210 8.05 14.64 45.42
CA ALA A 210 6.75 15.00 45.94
C ALA A 210 6.98 16.17 46.89
N LYS A 211 6.63 17.38 46.45
CA LYS A 211 6.61 18.58 47.29
C LYS A 211 5.75 18.27 48.51
N ARG A 212 6.41 18.03 49.65
CA ARG A 212 5.79 18.02 50.98
C ARG A 212 5.55 19.45 51.43
#